data_AF-A0A511YGB6-F1
#
_entry.id   AF-A0A511YGB6-F1
#
_cell.length_a   1.000
_cell.length_b   1.000
_cell.length_c   1.000
_cell.angle_alpha   90.00
_cell.angle_beta   90.00
_cell.angle_gamma   90.00
#
_symmetry.space_group_name_H-M   'P 1'
#
loop_
_entity.id
_entity.type
_entity.pdbx_description
1 polymer ?
#
loop_
_entity_poly.entity_id
_entity_poly.type
_entity_poly.pdbx_seq_one_letter_code
_entity_poly.pdbx_strand_id
1 'polypeptide(L)'
;MELKQLNKIGILLALVSSISIFSQMKMADIEDKDFSVNSKTEKRNLIKIFDDRNYSVYYILDRRDFDLKKGLGTNGIAKVIFFSKNYNKGILVNFKQMIYHAKTNIYDISLHTGSYDKYMFKPSMIVVDKDFNYEYLMMYHYMPPPPPENGAYKSWITIQDNKNRCNVKHIDLKGNAIYENIDDILNNISKIGKDKKAQDCEPVVYEMDLRDYFPKKIIK
;
A
#
# COMPACT_ATOMS: atom_id res chain seq x y z
N MET A 1 -54.24 -3.27 -15.37
CA MET A 1 -53.40 -3.84 -14.29
C MET A 1 -51.94 -3.55 -14.61
N GLU A 2 -51.52 -2.27 -14.59
CA GLU A 2 -50.17 -1.88 -15.06
C GLU A 2 -49.45 -0.84 -14.17
N LEU A 3 -50.17 -0.15 -13.26
CA LEU A 3 -49.52 0.83 -12.37
C LEU A 3 -48.65 0.23 -11.25
N LYS A 4 -48.79 -1.07 -10.93
CA LYS A 4 -48.01 -1.71 -9.84
C LYS A 4 -46.61 -2.16 -10.25
N GLN A 5 -46.30 -2.25 -11.55
CA GLN A 5 -44.96 -2.64 -12.01
C GLN A 5 -43.98 -1.46 -12.09
N LEU A 6 -44.46 -0.26 -12.45
CA LEU A 6 -43.62 0.94 -12.56
C LEU A 6 -43.00 1.38 -11.22
N ASN A 7 -43.72 1.25 -10.11
CA ASN A 7 -43.17 1.58 -8.78
C ASN A 7 -42.10 0.60 -8.29
N LYS A 8 -42.08 -0.66 -8.77
CA LYS A 8 -41.00 -1.60 -8.44
C LYS A 8 -39.70 -1.28 -9.17
N ILE A 9 -39.79 -0.75 -10.39
CA ILE A 9 -38.62 -0.35 -11.19
C ILE A 9 -37.94 0.89 -10.58
N GLY A 10 -38.71 1.87 -10.13
CA GLY A 10 -38.18 3.06 -9.44
C GLY A 10 -37.44 2.72 -8.14
N ILE A 11 -37.96 1.77 -7.36
CA ILE A 11 -37.30 1.29 -6.12
C ILE A 11 -36.03 0.47 -6.45
N LEU A 12 -36.03 -0.33 -7.52
CA LEU A 12 -34.83 -1.05 -7.97
C LEU A 12 -33.73 -0.09 -8.44
N LEU A 13 -34.08 0.95 -9.21
CA LEU A 13 -33.13 1.97 -9.68
C LEU A 13 -32.58 2.83 -8.53
N ALA A 14 -33.41 3.14 -7.52
CA ALA A 14 -32.98 3.81 -6.29
C ALA A 14 -32.04 2.93 -5.44
N LEU A 15 -32.25 1.61 -5.40
CA LEU A 15 -31.35 0.66 -4.75
C LEU A 15 -30.01 0.53 -5.50
N VAL A 16 -30.00 0.58 -6.83
CA VAL A 16 -28.75 0.55 -7.62
C VAL A 16 -27.95 1.86 -7.48
N SER A 17 -28.62 2.98 -7.22
CA SER A 17 -27.97 4.29 -7.02
C SER A 17 -27.62 4.61 -5.56
N SER A 18 -28.01 3.75 -4.61
CA SER A 18 -27.66 3.85 -3.18
C SER A 18 -26.70 2.77 -2.70
N ILE A 19 -26.24 1.89 -3.59
CA ILE A 19 -24.95 1.24 -3.42
C ILE A 19 -23.91 2.33 -3.67
N SER A 20 -23.65 3.14 -2.65
CA SER A 20 -22.29 3.63 -2.43
C SER A 20 -21.43 2.38 -2.49
N ILE A 21 -20.87 2.09 -3.67
CA ILE A 21 -19.91 1.01 -3.87
C ILE A 21 -18.93 1.23 -2.73
N PHE A 22 -18.93 0.30 -1.77
CA PHE A 22 -17.85 0.23 -0.79
C PHE A 22 -16.63 -0.09 -1.65
N SER A 23 -16.02 0.96 -2.20
CA SER A 23 -14.81 0.90 -2.99
C SER A 23 -13.83 0.20 -2.06
N GLN A 24 -13.46 -1.03 -2.37
CA GLN A 24 -12.45 -1.75 -1.61
C GLN A 24 -11.14 -1.44 -2.30
N MET A 25 -10.33 -0.58 -1.68
CA MET A 25 -9.00 -0.25 -2.21
C MET A 25 -8.07 -1.44 -2.02
N LYS A 26 -7.34 -1.78 -3.09
CA LYS A 26 -6.28 -2.79 -3.09
C LYS A 26 -4.98 -2.14 -3.53
N MET A 27 -3.85 -2.68 -3.11
CA MET A 27 -2.56 -2.18 -3.56
C MET A 27 -2.35 -2.39 -5.06
N ALA A 28 -2.94 -3.44 -5.62
CA ALA A 28 -2.92 -3.72 -7.06
C ALA A 28 -3.61 -2.63 -7.91
N ASP A 29 -4.45 -1.78 -7.33
CA ASP A 29 -5.14 -0.70 -8.05
C ASP A 29 -4.18 0.41 -8.55
N ILE A 30 -2.89 0.31 -8.19
CA ILE A 30 -1.81 1.18 -8.67
C ILE A 30 -1.15 0.69 -9.97
N GLU A 31 -1.44 -0.54 -10.42
CA GLU A 31 -0.87 -1.05 -11.66
C GLU A 31 -1.21 -0.12 -12.83
N ASP A 32 -0.20 0.21 -13.63
CA ASP A 32 -0.29 1.10 -14.79
C ASP A 32 -0.85 2.50 -14.45
N LYS A 33 -0.65 2.98 -13.21
CA LYS A 33 -0.98 4.36 -12.86
C LYS A 33 0.10 5.32 -13.34
N ASP A 34 -0.34 6.25 -14.18
CA ASP A 34 0.49 7.34 -14.70
C ASP A 34 0.07 8.70 -14.13
N PHE A 35 1.05 9.54 -13.82
CA PHE A 35 0.85 10.94 -13.44
C PHE A 35 2.10 11.77 -13.72
N SER A 36 1.94 13.09 -13.77
CA SER A 36 3.06 14.02 -14.01
C SER A 36 3.34 14.89 -12.78
N VAL A 37 4.62 15.14 -12.52
CA VAL A 37 5.10 16.00 -11.44
C VAL A 37 5.88 17.17 -12.03
N ASN A 38 5.50 18.37 -11.62
CA ASN A 38 6.27 19.57 -11.96
C ASN A 38 7.24 19.91 -10.82
N SER A 39 8.54 19.68 -11.01
CA SER A 39 9.58 19.87 -10.00
C SER A 39 9.75 21.33 -9.54
N LYS A 40 9.30 22.29 -10.36
CA LYS A 40 9.34 23.72 -10.02
C LYS A 40 8.22 24.10 -9.05
N THR A 41 7.01 23.60 -9.27
CA THR A 41 5.83 23.96 -8.48
C THR A 41 5.58 23.00 -7.32
N GLU A 42 5.87 21.72 -7.49
CA GLU A 42 5.71 20.72 -6.44
C GLU A 42 6.89 20.79 -5.47
N LYS A 43 6.63 21.37 -4.29
CA LYS A 43 7.61 21.54 -3.21
C LYS A 43 7.50 20.47 -2.15
N ARG A 44 6.39 19.73 -2.10
CA ARG A 44 6.20 18.65 -1.15
C ARG A 44 6.84 17.38 -1.67
N ASN A 45 7.21 16.49 -0.76
CA ASN A 45 7.66 15.15 -1.13
C ASN A 45 6.49 14.16 -1.12
N LEU A 46 5.34 14.53 -0.55
CA LEU A 46 4.16 13.69 -0.50
C LEU A 46 3.13 14.19 -1.51
N ILE A 47 2.97 13.45 -2.61
CA ILE A 47 2.06 13.78 -3.70
C ILE A 47 0.83 12.89 -3.58
N LYS A 48 -0.35 13.48 -3.46
CA LYS A 48 -1.60 12.72 -3.45
C LYS A 48 -1.97 12.35 -4.89
N ILE A 49 -2.00 11.06 -5.19
CA ILE A 49 -2.27 10.53 -6.55
C ILE A 49 -3.68 9.92 -6.68
N PHE A 50 -4.34 9.66 -5.56
CA PHE A 50 -5.75 9.26 -5.50
C PHE A 50 -6.39 9.79 -4.22
N ASP A 51 -7.66 10.19 -4.30
CA ASP A 51 -8.47 10.59 -3.14
C ASP A 51 -9.94 10.30 -3.41
N ASP A 52 -10.59 9.59 -2.48
CA ASP A 52 -12.04 9.46 -2.46
C ASP A 52 -12.57 9.67 -1.03
N ARG A 53 -13.81 9.28 -0.73
CA ARG A 53 -14.38 9.43 0.62
C ARG A 53 -13.68 8.56 1.67
N ASN A 54 -13.14 7.41 1.29
CA ASN A 54 -12.69 6.34 2.18
C ASN A 54 -11.15 6.22 2.20
N TYR A 55 -10.47 6.57 1.11
CA TYR A 55 -9.04 6.37 0.93
C TYR A 55 -8.35 7.61 0.37
N SER A 56 -7.05 7.68 0.65
CA SER A 56 -6.10 8.55 -0.06
C SER A 56 -4.87 7.72 -0.40
N VAL A 57 -4.35 7.86 -1.62
CA VAL A 57 -3.07 7.24 -2.01
C VAL A 57 -2.04 8.33 -2.20
N TYR A 58 -0.89 8.16 -1.55
CA TYR A 58 0.20 9.12 -1.63
C TYR A 58 1.44 8.48 -2.22
N TYR A 59 2.04 9.14 -3.20
CA TYR A 59 3.36 8.85 -3.72
C TYR A 59 4.40 9.69 -2.97
N ILE A 60 5.46 9.04 -2.46
CA ILE A 60 6.59 9.73 -1.82
C ILE A 60 7.68 9.96 -2.87
N LEU A 61 7.77 11.21 -3.30
CA LEU A 61 8.76 11.73 -4.24
C LEU A 61 10.18 11.69 -3.65
N ASP A 62 11.08 10.99 -4.33
CA ASP A 62 12.52 11.11 -4.11
C ASP A 62 13.10 12.12 -5.11
N ARG A 63 13.47 13.31 -4.63
CA ARG A 63 14.00 14.38 -5.49
C ARG A 63 15.32 14.02 -6.17
N ARG A 64 16.03 13.00 -5.69
CA ARG A 64 17.25 12.51 -6.34
C ARG A 64 16.95 11.90 -7.72
N ASP A 65 15.72 11.45 -7.94
CA ASP A 65 15.30 10.89 -9.22
C ASP A 65 15.04 11.97 -10.31
N PHE A 66 15.15 13.26 -9.94
CA PHE A 66 14.76 14.41 -10.76
C PHE A 66 15.96 15.18 -11.33
N ASP A 67 17.10 14.49 -11.51
CA ASP A 67 18.32 15.01 -12.13
C ASP A 67 18.56 14.41 -13.54
N LEU A 68 17.47 14.10 -14.25
CA LEU A 68 17.53 13.52 -15.59
C LEU A 68 17.71 14.62 -16.63
N LYS A 69 18.45 14.34 -17.70
CA LYS A 69 18.40 15.19 -18.91
C LYS A 69 17.03 15.04 -19.58
N LYS A 70 16.53 16.12 -20.17
CA LYS A 70 15.26 16.10 -20.90
C LYS A 70 15.28 15.03 -21.99
N GLY A 71 14.20 14.27 -22.11
CA GLY A 71 14.06 13.16 -23.06
C GLY A 71 14.69 11.85 -22.57
N LEU A 72 15.23 11.80 -21.35
CA LEU A 72 15.69 10.56 -20.73
C LEU A 72 14.70 10.08 -19.67
N GLY A 73 14.71 8.77 -19.44
CA GLY A 73 13.99 8.13 -18.34
C GLY A 73 14.88 7.24 -17.50
N THR A 74 14.37 6.86 -16.32
CA THR A 74 15.01 5.93 -15.40
C THR A 74 13.97 5.02 -14.76
N ASN A 75 14.41 3.85 -14.29
CA ASN A 75 13.60 2.94 -13.49
C ASN A 75 14.04 3.01 -12.02
N GLY A 76 13.11 2.86 -11.09
CA GLY A 76 13.42 2.96 -9.67
C GLY A 76 12.38 2.30 -8.77
N ILE A 77 12.44 2.66 -7.49
CA ILE A 77 11.51 2.19 -6.46
C ILE A 77 10.59 3.33 -6.04
N ALA A 78 9.30 3.21 -6.34
CA ALA A 78 8.27 4.07 -5.79
C ALA A 78 7.93 3.64 -4.37
N LYS A 79 7.69 4.64 -3.52
CA LYS A 79 7.20 4.45 -2.16
C LYS A 79 5.79 5.01 -2.11
N VAL A 80 4.81 4.16 -1.85
CA VAL A 80 3.39 4.51 -1.95
C VAL A 80 2.69 4.19 -0.63
N ILE A 81 1.89 5.14 -0.14
CA ILE A 81 1.06 4.98 1.06
C ILE A 81 -0.39 4.81 0.62
N PHE A 82 -1.00 3.68 0.93
CA PHE A 82 -2.45 3.48 0.83
C PHE A 82 -3.08 3.80 2.18
N PHE A 83 -3.69 4.96 2.30
CA PHE A 83 -4.25 5.47 3.54
C PHE A 83 -5.75 5.23 3.63
N SER A 84 -6.20 4.54 4.67
CA SER A 84 -7.61 4.36 5.00
C SER A 84 -8.06 5.42 5.99
N LYS A 85 -9.06 6.21 5.59
CA LYS A 85 -9.68 7.24 6.43
C LYS A 85 -10.52 6.62 7.54
N ASN A 86 -11.04 5.40 7.34
CA ASN A 86 -11.80 4.66 8.35
C ASN A 86 -10.92 4.28 9.55
N TYR A 87 -9.69 3.85 9.29
CA TYR A 87 -8.75 3.42 10.33
C TYR A 87 -7.80 4.52 10.79
N ASN A 88 -7.73 5.66 10.08
CA ASN A 88 -6.72 6.71 10.27
C ASN A 88 -5.29 6.14 10.23
N LYS A 89 -5.07 5.17 9.34
CA LYS A 89 -3.80 4.47 9.15
C LYS A 89 -3.57 4.23 7.68
N GLY A 90 -2.31 4.10 7.28
CA GLY A 90 -1.95 3.71 5.93
C GLY A 90 -0.93 2.59 5.88
N ILE A 91 -0.84 1.93 4.73
CA ILE A 91 0.20 0.95 4.44
C ILE A 91 1.18 1.56 3.45
N LEU A 92 2.42 1.76 3.90
CA LEU A 92 3.57 2.15 3.10
C LEU A 92 4.21 0.91 2.48
N VAL A 93 4.30 0.89 1.16
CA VAL A 93 4.79 -0.23 0.36
C VAL A 93 5.67 0.27 -0.79
N ASN A 94 6.56 -0.61 -1.25
CA ASN A 94 7.50 -0.35 -2.35
C ASN A 94 7.03 -0.99 -3.65
N PHE A 95 7.05 -0.21 -4.73
CA PHE A 95 6.71 -0.64 -6.08
C PHE A 95 7.79 -0.27 -7.09
N LYS A 96 7.66 -0.76 -8.31
CA LYS A 96 8.48 -0.31 -9.43
C LYS A 96 7.91 1.01 -9.95
N GLN A 97 8.81 1.89 -10.38
CA GLN A 97 8.44 3.09 -11.12
C GLN A 97 9.31 3.27 -12.36
N MET A 98 8.73 3.89 -13.37
CA MET A 98 9.46 4.54 -14.45
C MET A 98 9.27 6.05 -14.32
N ILE A 99 10.35 6.82 -14.45
CA ILE A 99 10.30 8.29 -14.47
C ILE A 99 10.88 8.76 -15.79
N TYR A 100 10.18 9.65 -16.49
CA TYR A 100 10.59 10.22 -17.77
C TYR A 100 10.57 11.76 -17.74
N HIS A 101 11.69 12.40 -18.08
CA HIS A 101 11.77 13.87 -18.11
C HIS A 101 11.19 14.41 -19.44
N ALA A 102 9.87 14.58 -19.47
CA ALA A 102 9.12 14.92 -20.67
C ALA A 102 9.35 16.35 -21.16
N LYS A 103 9.28 17.34 -20.25
CA LYS A 103 9.42 18.77 -20.56
C LYS A 103 10.18 19.46 -19.45
N THR A 104 10.60 20.71 -19.66
CA THR A 104 11.29 21.50 -18.64
C THR A 104 10.54 21.47 -17.31
N ASN A 105 11.17 20.87 -16.28
CA ASN A 105 10.62 20.64 -14.94
C ASN A 105 9.44 19.66 -14.85
N ILE A 106 9.01 18.99 -15.93
CA ILE A 106 7.87 18.05 -15.92
C ILE A 106 8.41 16.64 -16.09
N TYR A 107 8.07 15.79 -15.12
CA TYR A 107 8.45 14.39 -15.05
C TYR A 107 7.19 13.54 -15.06
N ASP A 108 7.08 12.66 -16.04
CA ASP A 108 6.01 11.66 -16.11
C ASP A 108 6.45 10.42 -15.33
N ILE A 109 5.55 9.90 -14.50
CA ILE A 109 5.81 8.80 -13.58
C ILE A 109 4.77 7.72 -13.85
N SER A 110 5.25 6.50 -14.08
CA SER A 110 4.44 5.29 -14.23
C SER A 110 4.73 4.34 -13.08
N LEU A 111 3.69 3.78 -12.46
CA LEU A 111 3.80 2.86 -11.34
C LEU A 111 3.40 1.45 -11.76
N HIS A 112 4.17 0.47 -11.28
CA HIS A 112 3.88 -0.95 -11.49
C HIS A 112 4.10 -1.70 -10.18
N THR A 113 3.19 -2.62 -9.85
CA THR A 113 3.32 -3.41 -8.61
C THR A 113 4.62 -4.21 -8.59
N GLY A 114 5.10 -4.60 -9.78
CA GLY A 114 6.26 -5.48 -9.92
C GLY A 114 6.04 -6.86 -9.33
N SER A 115 4.78 -7.21 -9.07
CA SER A 115 4.36 -8.51 -8.59
C SER A 115 4.24 -9.50 -9.75
N TYR A 116 4.44 -10.78 -9.47
CA TYR A 116 4.17 -11.85 -10.42
C TYR A 116 3.55 -13.02 -9.66
N ASP A 117 2.28 -13.32 -9.96
CA ASP A 117 1.48 -14.28 -9.20
C ASP A 117 1.53 -13.98 -7.69
N LYS A 118 2.13 -14.87 -6.89
CA LYS A 118 2.27 -14.73 -5.43
C LYS A 118 3.59 -14.09 -5.00
N TYR A 119 4.44 -13.68 -5.94
CA TYR A 119 5.66 -12.95 -5.63
C TYR A 119 5.41 -11.45 -5.62
N MET A 120 5.95 -10.78 -4.61
CA MET A 120 5.91 -9.33 -4.46
C MET A 120 7.31 -8.77 -4.67
N PHE A 121 7.43 -7.63 -5.36
CA PHE A 121 8.73 -7.01 -5.65
C PHE A 121 9.58 -6.78 -4.39
N LYS A 122 8.95 -6.24 -3.34
CA LYS A 122 9.53 -6.11 -2.00
C LYS A 122 8.48 -6.48 -0.95
N PRO A 123 8.71 -7.53 -0.15
CA PRO A 123 7.71 -8.04 0.80
C PRO A 123 7.59 -7.18 2.07
N SER A 124 8.60 -6.36 2.36
CA SER A 124 8.61 -5.45 3.51
C SER A 124 7.66 -4.28 3.29
N MET A 125 6.90 -3.96 4.31
CA MET A 125 5.87 -2.91 4.36
C MET A 125 5.86 -2.27 5.76
N ILE A 126 5.28 -1.07 5.86
CA ILE A 126 5.13 -0.36 7.14
C ILE A 126 3.70 0.15 7.28
N VAL A 127 3.09 -0.05 8.44
CA VAL A 127 1.85 0.64 8.79
C VAL A 127 2.18 1.99 9.42
N VAL A 128 1.58 3.04 8.89
CA VAL A 128 1.75 4.41 9.35
C VAL A 128 0.47 4.98 9.96
N ASP A 129 0.60 5.86 10.94
CA ASP A 129 -0.54 6.60 11.53
C ASP A 129 -0.97 7.82 10.67
N LYS A 130 -1.96 8.58 11.15
CA LYS A 130 -2.44 9.84 10.53
C LYS A 130 -1.38 10.93 10.35
N ASP A 131 -0.31 10.85 11.13
CA ASP A 131 0.82 11.77 11.10
C ASP A 131 2.01 11.19 10.32
N PHE A 132 1.82 10.03 9.69
CA PHE A 132 2.80 9.26 8.95
C PHE A 132 3.96 8.74 9.80
N ASN A 133 3.76 8.56 11.11
CA ASN A 133 4.72 7.87 11.98
C ASN A 133 4.62 6.35 11.80
N TYR A 134 5.75 5.67 11.94
CA TYR A 134 5.84 4.22 11.76
C TYR A 134 5.36 3.50 13.01
N GLU A 135 4.20 2.86 12.93
CA GLU A 135 3.55 2.23 14.07
C GLU A 135 3.76 0.72 14.09
N TYR A 136 3.66 0.08 12.92
CA TYR A 136 3.89 -1.36 12.78
C TYR A 136 4.78 -1.68 11.58
N LEU A 137 5.63 -2.69 11.75
CA LEU A 137 6.40 -3.31 10.69
C LEU A 137 5.59 -4.48 10.13
N MET A 138 5.62 -4.68 8.82
CA MET A 138 4.86 -5.74 8.17
C MET A 138 5.72 -6.45 7.12
N MET A 139 5.65 -7.78 7.08
CA MET A 139 6.37 -8.59 6.11
C MET A 139 5.41 -9.56 5.44
N TYR A 140 5.43 -9.60 4.11
CA TYR A 140 4.74 -10.61 3.31
C TYR A 140 5.60 -11.87 3.16
N HIS A 141 4.97 -13.02 3.28
CA HIS A 141 5.62 -14.31 3.12
C HIS A 141 4.85 -15.17 2.12
N TYR A 142 5.61 -15.92 1.32
CA TYR A 142 5.11 -16.95 0.43
C TYR A 142 6.06 -18.15 0.46
N MET A 143 5.69 -19.20 1.19
CA MET A 143 6.51 -20.40 1.33
C MET A 143 5.64 -21.64 1.60
N PRO A 144 6.15 -22.87 1.37
CA PRO A 144 5.42 -24.07 1.76
C PRO A 144 5.30 -24.13 3.29
N PRO A 145 4.15 -24.61 3.84
CA PRO A 145 4.02 -24.83 5.27
C PRO A 145 5.05 -25.88 5.73
N PRO A 146 5.62 -25.75 6.94
CA PRO A 146 6.47 -26.80 7.51
C PRO A 146 5.59 -27.92 8.12
N PRO A 147 5.89 -29.22 7.89
CA PRO A 147 6.91 -29.76 6.99
C PRO A 147 6.52 -29.55 5.51
N PRO A 148 7.50 -29.32 4.60
CA PRO A 148 7.22 -29.03 3.20
C PRO A 148 6.61 -30.27 2.50
N GLU A 149 5.29 -30.36 2.51
CA GLU A 149 4.53 -31.30 1.69
C GLU A 149 4.42 -30.77 0.25
N ASN A 150 4.25 -31.69 -0.70
CA ASN A 150 4.29 -31.45 -2.14
C ASN A 150 3.41 -30.25 -2.60
N GLY A 151 4.06 -29.10 -2.84
CA GLY A 151 3.55 -28.01 -3.67
C GLY A 151 2.48 -27.08 -3.08
N ALA A 152 2.01 -27.30 -1.84
CA ALA A 152 0.96 -26.47 -1.24
C ALA A 152 1.51 -25.19 -0.59
N TYR A 153 1.92 -24.20 -1.40
CA TYR A 153 2.41 -22.93 -0.86
C TYR A 153 1.32 -22.09 -0.23
N LYS A 154 1.61 -21.49 0.93
CA LYS A 154 0.73 -20.53 1.61
C LYS A 154 1.32 -19.12 1.58
N SER A 155 0.43 -18.15 1.52
CA SER A 155 0.76 -16.73 1.63
C SER A 155 0.25 -16.20 2.95
N TRP A 156 1.05 -15.38 3.63
CA TRP A 156 0.62 -14.71 4.85
C TRP A 156 1.34 -13.38 5.03
N ILE A 157 0.83 -12.54 5.91
CA ILE A 157 1.56 -11.38 6.43
C ILE A 157 1.85 -11.56 7.91
N THR A 158 3.00 -11.05 8.31
CA THR A 158 3.43 -10.96 9.69
C THR A 158 3.48 -9.48 10.05
N ILE A 159 2.72 -9.05 11.07
CA ILE A 159 2.71 -7.66 11.55
C ILE A 159 3.34 -7.61 12.94
N GLN A 160 4.25 -6.66 13.16
CA GLN A 160 4.98 -6.48 14.39
C GLN A 160 4.90 -5.02 14.88
N ASP A 161 4.67 -4.82 16.18
CA ASP A 161 4.76 -3.49 16.80
C ASP A 161 6.17 -2.88 16.64
N ASN A 162 6.27 -1.68 16.06
CA ASN A 162 7.57 -1.06 15.77
C ASN A 162 8.31 -0.60 17.03
N LYS A 163 7.59 -0.29 18.12
CA LYS A 163 8.18 0.22 19.38
C LYS A 163 8.79 -0.88 20.22
N ASN A 164 8.10 -2.02 20.33
CA ASN A 164 8.49 -3.14 21.18
C ASN A 164 9.17 -4.26 20.40
N ARG A 165 8.98 -4.34 19.08
CA ARG A 165 9.53 -5.37 18.17
C ARG A 165 9.36 -6.83 18.63
N CYS A 166 8.34 -7.08 19.45
CA CYS A 166 8.07 -8.41 20.02
C CYS A 166 6.68 -8.92 19.71
N ASN A 167 5.71 -8.02 19.59
CA ASN A 167 4.31 -8.41 19.45
C ASN A 167 4.01 -8.66 17.98
N VAL A 168 3.98 -9.94 17.62
CA VAL A 168 3.79 -10.42 16.26
C VAL A 168 2.40 -11.00 16.09
N LYS A 169 1.77 -10.70 14.95
CA LYS A 169 0.53 -11.35 14.50
C LYS A 169 0.70 -11.91 13.10
N HIS A 170 0.36 -13.18 12.94
CA HIS A 170 0.27 -13.85 11.65
C HIS A 170 -1.16 -13.81 11.12
N ILE A 171 -1.30 -13.52 9.82
CA ILE A 171 -2.57 -13.44 9.11
C ILE A 171 -2.42 -14.19 7.79
N ASP A 172 -3.13 -15.31 7.67
CA ASP A 172 -3.18 -16.10 6.44
C ASP A 172 -3.89 -15.29 5.35
N LEU A 173 -3.34 -15.32 4.14
CA LEU A 173 -3.87 -14.66 2.96
C LEU A 173 -4.38 -15.68 1.94
N LYS A 174 -5.35 -15.26 1.11
CA LYS A 174 -5.83 -16.11 0.02
C LYS A 174 -4.86 -16.11 -1.18
N GLY A 175 -4.08 -15.05 -1.32
CA GLY A 175 -3.10 -14.89 -2.39
C GLY A 175 -2.03 -13.87 -2.05
N ASN A 176 -1.65 -13.06 -3.04
CA ASN A 176 -0.67 -12.00 -2.84
C ASN A 176 -1.27 -10.86 -1.99
N ALA A 177 -0.49 -10.33 -1.04
CA ALA A 177 -0.92 -9.24 -0.17
C ALA A 177 -1.41 -8.01 -0.95
N ILE A 178 -0.92 -7.79 -2.17
CA ILE A 178 -1.34 -6.63 -2.96
C ILE A 178 -2.80 -6.69 -3.44
N TYR A 179 -3.41 -7.87 -3.48
CA TYR A 179 -4.80 -8.07 -3.91
C TYR A 179 -5.78 -8.09 -2.74
N GLU A 180 -5.27 -8.08 -1.50
CA GLU A 180 -6.07 -7.99 -0.30
C GLU A 180 -6.57 -6.55 -0.12
N ASN A 181 -7.75 -6.40 0.46
CA ASN A 181 -8.31 -5.09 0.78
C ASN A 181 -7.47 -4.44 1.90
N ILE A 182 -7.12 -3.17 1.72
CA ILE A 182 -6.36 -2.39 2.70
C ILE A 182 -7.04 -2.41 4.08
N ASP A 183 -8.36 -2.25 4.13
CA ASP A 183 -9.11 -2.24 5.39
C ASP A 183 -9.09 -3.60 6.09
N ASP A 184 -9.10 -4.71 5.34
CA ASP A 184 -9.01 -6.06 5.91
C ASP A 184 -7.64 -6.31 6.54
N ILE A 185 -6.56 -5.83 5.91
CA ILE A 185 -5.21 -5.85 6.48
C ILE A 185 -5.19 -5.03 7.78
N LEU A 186 -5.67 -3.77 7.73
CA LEU A 186 -5.62 -2.83 8.86
C LEU A 186 -6.49 -3.28 10.04
N ASN A 187 -7.61 -3.96 9.79
CA ASN A 187 -8.49 -4.48 10.84
C ASN A 187 -7.76 -5.44 11.81
N ASN A 188 -6.74 -6.14 11.33
CA ASN A 188 -5.97 -7.08 12.16
C ASN A 188 -5.01 -6.40 13.14
N ILE A 189 -4.72 -5.10 12.98
CA ILE A 189 -3.84 -4.35 13.89
C ILE A 189 -4.42 -4.31 15.30
N SER A 190 -5.75 -4.17 15.43
CA SER A 190 -6.44 -4.15 16.73
C SER A 190 -6.20 -5.39 17.58
N LYS A 191 -5.79 -6.51 16.94
CA LYS A 191 -5.57 -7.81 17.56
C LYS A 191 -4.11 -8.01 18.01
N ILE A 192 -3.23 -7.04 17.76
CA ILE A 192 -1.83 -7.07 18.19
C ILE A 192 -1.80 -6.69 19.67
N GLY A 193 -1.36 -7.62 20.52
CA GLY A 193 -1.22 -7.38 21.95
C GLY A 193 -0.26 -6.21 22.22
N LYS A 194 -0.54 -5.43 23.25
CA LYS A 194 0.32 -4.29 23.66
C LYS A 194 1.33 -4.67 24.75
N ASP A 195 1.36 -5.93 25.16
CA ASP A 195 2.02 -6.36 26.40
C ASP A 195 3.42 -6.94 26.21
N LYS A 196 4.23 -6.69 27.25
CA LYS A 196 5.59 -7.13 27.62
C LYS A 196 6.69 -7.14 26.55
N LYS A 197 7.72 -6.32 26.80
CA LYS A 197 9.08 -6.49 26.27
C LYS A 197 9.58 -7.89 26.62
N ALA A 198 9.66 -8.78 25.64
CA ALA A 198 10.55 -9.91 25.73
C ALA A 198 11.98 -9.44 25.39
N GLN A 199 12.98 -10.08 26.00
CA GLN A 199 14.35 -9.57 26.03
C GLN A 199 15.11 -9.82 24.72
N ASP A 200 14.63 -10.75 23.88
CA ASP A 200 15.15 -11.05 22.55
C ASP A 200 13.98 -11.35 21.61
N CYS A 201 13.70 -10.45 20.67
CA CYS A 201 12.66 -10.63 19.67
C CYS A 201 13.25 -10.39 18.29
N GLU A 202 13.03 -11.33 17.38
CA GLU A 202 13.49 -11.19 15.99
C GLU A 202 12.64 -10.16 15.25
N PRO A 203 13.27 -9.20 14.55
CA PRO A 203 12.53 -8.22 13.77
C PRO A 203 11.93 -8.87 12.52
N VAL A 204 10.65 -8.57 12.23
CA VAL A 204 10.00 -9.08 11.01
C VAL A 204 10.46 -8.35 9.76
N VAL A 205 10.90 -7.09 9.91
CA VAL A 205 11.57 -6.29 8.88
C VAL A 205 12.96 -5.93 9.40
N TYR A 206 14.00 -6.33 8.67
CA TYR A 206 15.38 -6.07 9.06
C TYR A 206 15.77 -4.60 8.92
N GLU A 207 16.77 -4.17 9.70
CA GLU A 207 17.30 -2.80 9.65
C GLU A 207 17.81 -2.37 8.27
N MET A 208 18.32 -3.32 7.49
CA MET A 208 18.75 -3.03 6.11
C MET A 208 17.57 -2.56 5.25
N ASP A 209 16.42 -3.22 5.36
CA ASP A 209 15.24 -2.82 4.59
C ASP A 209 14.70 -1.46 5.06
N LEU A 210 14.69 -1.21 6.37
CA LEU A 210 14.33 0.09 6.94
C LEU A 210 15.24 1.20 6.40
N ARG A 211 16.54 0.96 6.32
CA ARG A 211 17.50 1.94 5.83
C ARG A 211 17.41 2.17 4.32
N ASP A 212 17.22 1.09 3.56
CA ASP A 212 17.41 1.12 2.10
C ASP A 212 16.10 1.45 1.37
N TYR A 213 14.93 1.09 1.94
CA TYR A 213 13.64 1.25 1.27
C TYR A 213 12.67 2.20 1.96
N PHE A 214 12.85 2.52 3.24
CA PHE A 214 11.90 3.35 3.98
C PHE A 214 12.53 4.67 4.47
N PRO A 215 11.91 5.83 4.21
CA PRO A 215 12.47 7.10 4.63
C PRO A 215 12.39 7.25 6.15
N LYS A 216 13.49 7.65 6.81
CA LYS A 216 13.49 7.90 8.27
C LYS A 216 12.39 8.85 8.75
N LYS A 217 11.97 9.80 7.91
CA LYS A 217 10.87 10.73 8.16
C LYS A 217 10.10 10.99 6.88
N ILE A 218 8.77 10.88 6.94
CA ILE A 218 7.88 11.29 5.87
C ILE A 218 7.61 12.79 6.05
N ILE A 219 8.04 13.60 5.08
CA ILE A 219 7.86 15.07 5.11
C ILE A 219 6.59 15.40 4.32
N LYS A 220 5.58 15.94 5.02
CA LYS A 220 4.31 16.44 4.44
C LYS A 220 4.56 17.67 3.56
#